data_AF-A0A661DQM5-F1
#
_entry.id   AF-A0A661DQM5-F1
#
_cell.length_a   1.000
_cell.length_b   1.000
_cell.length_c   1.000
_cell.angle_alpha   90.00
_cell.angle_beta   90.00
_cell.angle_gamma   90.00
#
_symmetry.space_group_name_H-M   'P 1'
#
loop_
_entity.id
_entity.type
_entity.pdbx_description
1 polymer ?
#
loop_
_entity_poly.entity_id
_entity_poly.type
_entity_poly.pdbx_seq_one_letter_code
_entity_poly.pdbx_strand_id
1 'polypeptide(L)'
;MDFKAILAKHGIENEAVIADLQTAIDTSNMIPKSRFNEVISQRNDLQATNTELENNLAKATANLGDIKVKLTSAKSESANAQEELKVYVDKRNELMLADWNKKSAVFDVKKGDANFEKFEKIKQKFKFADKDTPLTPEQVDNNLSHYRTYDEIGYFGSDNTNAPALPKGKSNNGNPVNKLDEIFPT
;
A
#
# COMPACT_ATOMS: atom_id res chain seq x y z
N MET A 1 -54.34 -7.62 47.20
CA MET A 1 -53.12 -6.78 47.26
C MET A 1 -53.13 -6.14 48.63
N ASP A 2 -52.08 -6.27 49.44
CA ASP A 2 -52.02 -5.50 50.70
C ASP A 2 -51.57 -4.08 50.38
N PHE A 3 -52.55 -3.26 50.00
CA PHE A 3 -52.34 -1.89 49.56
C PHE A 3 -51.78 -1.02 50.70
N LYS A 4 -52.13 -1.36 51.96
CA LYS A 4 -51.60 -0.73 53.17
C LYS A 4 -50.10 -0.97 53.29
N ALA A 5 -49.62 -2.18 53.01
CA ALA A 5 -48.19 -2.51 53.03
C ALA A 5 -47.37 -1.83 51.90
N ILE A 6 -48.00 -1.52 50.77
CA ILE A 6 -47.35 -0.79 49.67
C ILE A 6 -47.25 0.70 50.01
N LEU A 7 -48.33 1.30 50.51
CA LEU A 7 -48.36 2.71 50.91
C LEU A 7 -47.43 3.00 52.10
N ALA A 8 -47.35 2.08 53.07
CA ALA A 8 -46.46 2.20 54.22
C ALA A 8 -44.96 2.24 53.80
N LYS A 9 -44.57 1.47 52.78
CA LYS A 9 -43.20 1.52 52.22
C LYS A 9 -42.84 2.86 51.57
N HIS A 10 -43.85 3.69 51.28
CA HIS A 10 -43.69 5.02 50.72
C HIS A 10 -44.05 6.14 51.72
N GLY A 11 -44.19 5.82 53.02
CA GLY A 11 -44.38 6.79 54.11
C GLY A 11 -45.80 7.34 54.25
N ILE A 12 -46.80 6.66 53.69
CA ILE A 12 -48.21 7.08 53.79
C ILE A 12 -48.91 6.17 54.82
N GLU A 13 -49.14 6.70 56.02
CA GLU A 13 -49.70 5.94 57.17
C GLU A 13 -51.06 6.48 57.67
N ASN A 14 -51.59 7.54 57.05
CA ASN A 14 -52.86 8.12 57.45
C ASN A 14 -54.04 7.22 57.05
N GLU A 15 -54.76 6.69 58.04
CA GLU A 15 -55.82 5.69 57.81
C GLU A 15 -57.00 6.20 56.98
N ALA A 16 -57.33 7.50 57.06
CA ALA A 16 -58.39 8.09 56.23
C ALA A 16 -57.98 8.14 54.76
N VAL A 17 -56.73 8.52 54.48
CA VAL A 17 -56.17 8.55 53.12
C VAL A 17 -56.06 7.14 52.54
N ILE A 18 -55.71 6.15 53.37
CA ILE A 18 -55.66 4.74 52.96
C ILE A 18 -57.06 4.22 52.61
N ALA A 19 -58.08 4.56 53.41
CA ALA A 19 -59.46 4.15 53.17
C ALA A 19 -60.07 4.80 51.92
N ASP A 20 -59.81 6.09 51.68
CA ASP A 20 -60.26 6.81 50.49
C ASP A 20 -59.58 6.29 49.23
N LEU A 21 -58.27 5.99 49.29
CA LEU A 21 -57.56 5.38 48.18
C LEU A 21 -58.04 3.97 47.91
N GLN A 22 -58.31 3.15 48.93
CA GLN A 22 -58.86 1.82 48.76
C GLN A 22 -60.24 1.87 48.09
N THR A 23 -61.08 2.81 48.52
CA THR A 23 -62.41 3.03 47.93
C THR A 23 -62.32 3.48 46.47
N ALA A 24 -61.39 4.39 46.15
CA ALA A 24 -61.14 4.86 44.78
C ALA A 24 -60.56 3.77 43.87
N ILE A 25 -59.76 2.85 44.45
CA ILE A 25 -59.23 1.67 43.77
C ILE A 25 -60.34 0.67 43.47
N ASP A 26 -61.26 0.47 44.40
CA ASP A 26 -62.37 -0.48 44.26
C ASP A 26 -63.47 0.06 43.33
N THR A 27 -63.59 1.39 43.15
CA THR A 27 -64.54 2.03 42.22
C THR A 27 -63.97 2.38 40.86
N SER A 28 -62.65 2.55 40.74
CA SER A 28 -61.97 2.72 39.46
C SER A 28 -61.74 1.35 38.84
N ASN A 29 -62.09 1.16 37.55
CA ASN A 29 -61.65 0.00 36.76
C ASN A 29 -60.11 0.03 36.61
N MET A 30 -59.40 -0.28 37.70
CA MET A 30 -57.96 -0.13 37.78
C MET A 30 -57.27 -1.01 36.76
N ILE A 31 -56.22 -0.46 36.18
CA ILE A 31 -55.24 -1.19 35.37
C ILE A 31 -54.83 -2.45 36.17
N PRO A 32 -55.06 -3.66 35.64
CA PRO A 32 -54.72 -4.88 36.35
C PRO A 32 -53.25 -4.87 36.75
N LYS A 33 -52.93 -5.32 37.97
CA LYS A 33 -51.54 -5.41 38.48
C LYS A 33 -50.56 -6.05 37.48
N SER A 34 -51.05 -7.03 36.70
CA SER A 34 -50.30 -7.66 35.62
C SER A 34 -49.84 -6.66 34.55
N ARG A 35 -50.71 -5.74 34.12
CA ARG A 35 -50.40 -4.70 33.13
C ARG A 35 -49.41 -3.67 33.67
N PHE A 36 -49.54 -3.26 34.93
CA PHE A 36 -48.56 -2.36 35.55
C PHE A 36 -47.16 -3.01 35.61
N ASN A 37 -47.09 -4.26 36.06
CA ASN A 37 -45.83 -5.01 36.11
C ASN A 37 -45.23 -5.24 34.71
N GLU A 38 -46.07 -5.50 33.71
CA GLU A 38 -45.66 -5.65 32.30
C GLU A 38 -45.02 -4.37 31.77
N VAL A 39 -45.63 -3.19 32.01
CA VAL A 39 -45.08 -1.90 31.58
C VAL A 39 -43.76 -1.57 32.28
N ILE A 40 -43.63 -1.89 33.57
CA ILE A 40 -42.37 -1.71 34.29
C ILE A 40 -41.28 -2.64 33.75
N SER A 41 -41.61 -3.89 33.45
CA SER A 41 -40.66 -4.83 32.81
C SER A 41 -40.21 -4.30 31.44
N GLN A 42 -41.15 -3.90 30.58
CA GLN A 42 -40.85 -3.34 29.26
C GLN A 42 -39.98 -2.09 29.35
N ARG A 43 -40.23 -1.20 30.31
CA ARG A 43 -39.37 -0.02 30.55
C ARG A 43 -37.95 -0.44 30.91
N ASN A 44 -37.79 -1.41 31.81
CA ASN A 44 -36.47 -1.88 32.24
C ASN A 44 -35.71 -2.55 31.08
N ASP A 45 -36.41 -3.35 30.27
CA ASP A 45 -35.84 -4.01 29.09
C ASP A 45 -35.40 -2.98 28.04
N LEU A 46 -36.22 -1.94 27.82
CA LEU A 46 -35.87 -0.83 26.93
C LEU A 46 -34.67 -0.03 27.45
N GLN A 47 -34.59 0.20 28.76
CA GLN A 47 -33.46 0.89 29.36
C GLN A 47 -32.16 0.09 29.21
N ALA A 48 -32.20 -1.22 29.45
CA ALA A 48 -31.07 -2.11 29.25
C ALA A 48 -30.62 -2.13 27.77
N THR A 49 -31.59 -2.22 26.85
CA THR A 49 -31.32 -2.17 25.40
C THR A 49 -30.69 -0.83 25.00
N ASN A 50 -31.18 0.29 25.54
CA ASN A 50 -30.63 1.60 25.24
C ASN A 50 -29.18 1.74 25.71
N THR A 51 -28.87 1.26 26.91
CA THR A 51 -27.48 1.23 27.42
C THR A 51 -26.58 0.34 26.55
N GLU A 52 -27.08 -0.80 26.07
CA GLU A 52 -26.32 -1.65 25.13
C GLU A 52 -26.05 -0.93 23.80
N LEU A 53 -27.06 -0.25 23.24
CA LEU A 53 -26.92 0.52 22.00
C LEU A 53 -25.92 1.66 22.15
N GLU A 54 -25.96 2.40 23.26
CA GLU A 54 -25.00 3.47 23.57
C GLU A 54 -23.57 2.93 23.64
N ASN A 55 -23.37 1.79 24.31
CA ASN A 55 -22.07 1.13 24.38
C ASN A 55 -21.58 0.67 23.00
N ASN A 56 -22.47 0.10 22.18
CA ASN A 56 -22.13 -0.34 20.83
C ASN A 56 -21.80 0.84 19.92
N LEU A 57 -22.52 1.96 20.04
CA LEU A 57 -22.23 3.19 19.31
C LEU A 57 -20.87 3.78 19.70
N ALA A 58 -20.54 3.79 21.00
CA ALA A 58 -19.25 4.26 21.48
C ALA A 58 -18.09 3.40 20.91
N LYS A 59 -18.23 2.06 20.94
CA LYS A 59 -17.26 1.13 20.35
C LYS A 59 -17.10 1.33 18.84
N ALA A 60 -18.22 1.45 18.11
CA ALA A 60 -18.19 1.67 16.67
C ALA A 60 -17.52 3.01 16.31
N THR A 61 -17.78 4.06 17.09
CA THR A 61 -17.16 5.37 16.91
C THR A 61 -15.65 5.33 17.13
N ALA A 62 -15.19 4.65 18.19
CA ALA A 62 -13.77 4.46 18.45
C ALA A 62 -13.08 3.67 17.32
N ASN A 63 -13.67 2.55 16.91
CA ASN A 63 -13.14 1.73 15.80
C ASN A 63 -13.06 2.51 14.49
N LEU A 64 -14.07 3.35 14.19
CA LEU A 64 -14.07 4.20 13.00
C LEU A 64 -12.94 5.24 13.05
N GLY A 65 -12.65 5.79 14.23
CA GLY A 65 -11.51 6.68 14.46
C GLY A 65 -10.19 6.00 14.11
N ASP A 66 -9.96 4.82 14.68
CA ASP A 66 -8.74 4.03 14.43
C ASP A 66 -8.56 3.66 12.96
N ILE A 67 -9.65 3.26 12.29
CA ILE A 67 -9.64 2.95 10.85
C ILE A 67 -9.26 4.17 10.03
N LYS A 68 -9.80 5.36 10.35
CA LYS A 68 -9.47 6.61 9.63
C LYS A 68 -7.99 6.98 9.78
N VAL A 69 -7.43 6.82 10.99
CA VAL A 69 -6.00 7.05 11.24
C VAL A 69 -5.15 6.10 10.40
N LYS A 70 -5.43 4.78 10.47
CA LYS A 70 -4.71 3.77 9.68
C LYS A 70 -4.81 4.02 8.17
N LEU A 71 -5.98 4.42 7.68
CA LEU A 71 -6.18 4.76 6.27
C LEU A 71 -5.32 5.96 5.85
N THR A 72 -5.15 6.94 6.74
CA THR A 72 -4.36 8.15 6.48
C THR A 72 -2.87 7.81 6.43
N SER A 73 -2.38 7.02 7.39
CA SER A 73 -1.00 6.51 7.40
C SER A 73 -0.70 5.69 6.14
N ALA A 74 -1.56 4.73 5.80
CA ALA A 74 -1.38 3.89 4.61
C ALA A 74 -1.35 4.69 3.31
N LYS A 75 -2.16 5.74 3.19
CA LYS A 75 -2.12 6.66 2.03
C LYS A 75 -0.80 7.41 1.95
N SER A 76 -0.27 7.88 3.07
CA SER A 76 1.02 8.58 3.11
C SER A 76 2.17 7.65 2.75
N GLU A 77 2.18 6.43 3.30
CA GLU A 77 3.19 5.40 3.01
C GLU A 77 3.16 5.02 1.52
N SER A 78 1.97 4.83 0.96
CA SER A 78 1.81 4.54 -0.47
C SER A 78 2.30 5.68 -1.36
N ALA A 79 2.07 6.94 -0.98
CA ALA A 79 2.54 8.09 -1.75
C ALA A 79 4.08 8.20 -1.72
N ASN A 80 4.68 7.98 -0.54
CA ASN A 80 6.13 7.98 -0.39
C ASN A 80 6.78 6.86 -1.21
N ALA A 81 6.26 5.63 -1.12
CA ALA A 81 6.76 4.49 -1.89
C ALA A 81 6.67 4.73 -3.41
N GLN A 82 5.62 5.40 -3.87
CA GLN A 82 5.47 5.74 -5.29
C GLN A 82 6.52 6.76 -5.76
N GLU A 83 6.84 7.77 -4.94
CA GLU A 83 7.89 8.74 -5.27
C GLU A 83 9.28 8.10 -5.23
N GLU A 84 9.57 7.27 -4.22
CA GLU A 84 10.82 6.51 -4.14
C GLU A 84 11.01 5.61 -5.36
N LEU A 85 9.96 4.90 -5.80
CA LEU A 85 10.00 4.07 -7.00
C LEU A 85 10.26 4.91 -8.25
N LYS A 86 9.64 6.09 -8.36
CA LYS A 86 9.85 6.99 -9.49
C LYS A 86 11.30 7.47 -9.54
N VAL A 87 11.85 7.94 -8.42
CA VAL A 87 13.26 8.37 -8.31
C VAL A 87 14.19 7.22 -8.67
N TYR A 88 13.91 6.01 -8.19
CA TYR A 88 14.69 4.82 -8.53
C TYR A 88 14.66 4.52 -10.04
N VAL A 89 13.48 4.51 -10.66
CA VAL A 89 13.30 4.22 -12.09
C VAL A 89 13.99 5.28 -12.95
N ASP A 90 13.81 6.57 -12.62
CA ASP A 90 14.47 7.67 -13.32
C ASP A 90 15.99 7.53 -13.21
N LYS A 91 16.51 7.24 -12.01
CA LYS A 91 17.95 7.08 -11.82
C LYS A 91 18.51 5.87 -12.56
N ARG A 92 17.80 4.74 -12.55
CA ARG A 92 18.15 3.56 -13.33
C ARG A 92 18.21 3.91 -14.83
N ASN A 93 17.20 4.60 -15.34
CA ASN A 93 17.12 4.96 -16.76
C ASN A 93 18.25 5.90 -17.17
N GLU A 94 18.60 6.88 -16.33
CA GLU A 94 19.77 7.76 -16.54
C GLU A 94 21.06 6.94 -16.66
N LEU A 95 21.29 6.01 -15.73
CA LEU A 95 22.49 5.18 -15.70
C LEU A 95 22.58 4.24 -16.92
N MET A 96 21.45 3.64 -17.32
CA MET A 96 21.38 2.81 -18.52
C MET A 96 21.68 3.62 -19.78
N LEU A 97 21.11 4.82 -19.92
CA LEU A 97 21.37 5.68 -21.06
C LEU A 97 22.85 6.11 -21.10
N ALA A 98 23.44 6.44 -19.95
CA ALA A 98 24.85 6.78 -19.85
C ALA A 98 25.77 5.60 -20.21
N ASP A 99 25.42 4.37 -19.82
CA ASP A 99 26.17 3.17 -20.20
C ASP A 99 26.06 2.90 -21.71
N TRP A 100 24.85 3.02 -22.27
CA TRP A 100 24.67 2.88 -23.71
C TRP A 100 25.43 3.93 -24.50
N ASN A 101 25.43 5.20 -24.07
CA ASN A 101 26.18 6.26 -24.75
C ASN A 101 27.70 6.00 -24.77
N LYS A 102 28.25 5.33 -23.74
CA LYS A 102 29.66 4.91 -23.74
C LYS A 102 29.90 3.73 -24.67
N LYS A 103 29.03 2.72 -24.62
CA LYS A 103 29.14 1.48 -25.41
C LYS A 103 28.90 1.72 -26.90
N SER A 104 27.98 2.62 -27.24
CA SER A 104 27.62 2.93 -28.62
C SER A 104 28.74 3.60 -29.41
N ALA A 105 29.73 4.18 -28.72
CA ALA A 105 30.92 4.78 -29.34
C ALA A 105 31.71 3.79 -30.19
N VAL A 106 31.62 2.47 -29.95
CA VAL A 106 32.26 1.46 -30.81
C VAL A 106 31.74 1.49 -32.25
N PHE A 107 30.54 2.05 -32.48
CA PHE A 107 29.92 2.16 -33.81
C PHE A 107 30.26 3.47 -34.54
N ASP A 108 31.06 4.36 -33.92
CA ASP A 108 31.58 5.58 -34.53
C ASP A 108 32.90 5.31 -35.30
N VAL A 109 32.88 4.23 -36.08
CA VAL A 109 33.98 3.84 -36.98
C VAL A 109 33.76 4.45 -38.36
N LYS A 110 34.85 4.89 -38.99
CA LYS A 110 34.84 5.51 -40.32
C LYS A 110 35.17 4.49 -41.40
N LYS A 111 34.68 4.76 -42.60
CA LYS A 111 35.01 3.94 -43.78
C LYS A 111 36.54 3.94 -43.97
N GLY A 112 37.15 2.76 -43.87
CA GLY A 112 38.60 2.57 -43.90
C GLY A 112 39.19 2.04 -42.58
N ASP A 113 38.43 2.11 -41.47
CA ASP A 113 38.84 1.51 -40.20
C ASP A 113 38.74 -0.02 -40.26
N ALA A 114 39.68 -0.70 -39.60
CA ALA A 114 39.78 -2.17 -39.61
C ALA A 114 38.49 -2.89 -39.20
N ASN A 115 37.68 -2.28 -38.33
CA ASN A 115 36.43 -2.85 -37.84
C ASN A 115 35.18 -2.25 -38.50
N PHE A 116 35.31 -1.37 -39.50
CA PHE A 116 34.18 -0.67 -40.11
C PHE A 116 33.11 -1.64 -40.62
N GLU A 117 33.49 -2.57 -41.51
CA GLU A 117 32.53 -3.54 -42.08
C GLU A 117 31.95 -4.48 -41.02
N LYS A 118 32.75 -4.84 -40.01
CA LYS A 118 32.34 -5.71 -38.91
C LYS A 118 31.24 -5.06 -38.07
N PHE A 119 31.40 -3.78 -37.71
CA PHE A 119 30.45 -3.06 -36.88
C PHE A 119 29.24 -2.58 -37.66
N GLU A 120 29.39 -2.16 -38.93
CA GLU A 120 28.26 -1.76 -39.78
C GLU A 120 27.26 -2.90 -40.00
N LYS A 121 27.70 -4.17 -40.12
CA LYS A 121 26.81 -5.34 -40.26
C LYS A 121 25.80 -5.51 -39.13
N ILE A 122 26.22 -5.18 -37.90
CA ILE A 122 25.39 -5.34 -36.71
C ILE A 122 24.77 -4.02 -36.23
N LYS A 123 25.23 -2.87 -36.73
CA LYS A 123 24.75 -1.54 -36.34
C LYS A 123 23.22 -1.39 -36.48
N GLN A 124 22.64 -1.98 -37.52
CA GLN A 124 21.18 -2.04 -37.74
C GLN A 124 20.39 -2.76 -36.62
N LYS A 125 21.06 -3.56 -35.78
CA LYS A 125 20.43 -4.24 -34.62
C LYS A 125 20.27 -3.29 -33.43
N PHE A 126 20.87 -2.11 -33.48
CA PHE A 126 20.81 -1.12 -32.41
C PHE A 126 20.00 0.10 -32.86
N LYS A 127 19.42 0.79 -31.88
CA LYS A 127 18.81 2.11 -32.06
C LYS A 127 19.77 3.18 -31.57
N PHE A 128 19.96 4.22 -32.36
CA PHE A 128 20.78 5.37 -31.98
C PHE A 128 19.85 6.57 -31.79
N ALA A 129 20.22 7.47 -30.88
CA ALA A 129 19.45 8.69 -30.68
C ALA A 129 19.58 9.58 -31.92
N ASP A 130 18.44 10.08 -32.40
CA ASP A 130 18.41 11.16 -33.39
C ASP A 130 18.35 12.50 -32.67
N LYS A 131 18.79 13.58 -33.32
CA LYS A 131 18.86 14.93 -32.71
C LYS A 131 17.54 15.37 -32.07
N ASP A 132 16.42 14.96 -32.66
CA ASP A 132 15.07 15.36 -32.25
C ASP A 132 14.30 14.26 -31.53
N THR A 133 14.90 13.07 -31.35
CA THR A 133 14.22 11.92 -30.73
C THR A 133 15.20 11.12 -29.88
N PRO A 134 15.22 11.36 -28.55
CA PRO A 134 16.03 10.56 -27.64
C PRO A 134 15.52 9.12 -27.58
N LEU A 135 16.40 8.20 -27.22
CA LEU A 135 16.04 6.79 -27.03
C LEU A 135 15.11 6.62 -25.84
N THR A 136 14.10 5.77 -25.99
CA THR A 136 13.26 5.35 -24.86
C THR A 136 14.03 4.39 -23.94
N PRO A 137 13.66 4.26 -22.65
CA PRO A 137 14.30 3.31 -21.75
C PRO A 137 14.31 1.86 -22.27
N GLU A 138 13.23 1.44 -22.92
CA GLU A 138 13.12 0.11 -23.55
C GLU A 138 14.09 -0.06 -24.72
N GLN A 139 14.28 0.97 -25.54
CA GLN A 139 15.27 0.93 -26.62
C GLN A 139 16.70 0.85 -26.07
N VAL A 140 16.99 1.59 -25.00
CA VAL A 140 18.29 1.53 -24.31
C VAL A 140 18.53 0.13 -23.71
N ASP A 141 17.53 -0.45 -23.05
CA ASP A 141 17.63 -1.80 -22.47
C ASP A 141 17.89 -2.86 -23.57
N ASN A 142 17.14 -2.80 -24.66
CA ASN A 142 17.33 -3.68 -25.81
C ASN A 142 18.72 -3.52 -26.43
N ASN A 143 19.21 -2.29 -26.57
CA ASN A 143 20.56 -2.02 -27.04
C ASN A 143 21.63 -2.63 -26.11
N LEU A 144 21.50 -2.44 -24.80
CA LEU A 144 22.44 -2.98 -23.82
C LEU A 144 22.42 -4.52 -23.82
N SER A 145 21.24 -5.13 -23.96
CA SER A 145 21.07 -6.58 -24.08
C SER A 145 21.76 -7.14 -25.33
N HIS A 146 21.52 -6.53 -26.49
CA HIS A 146 22.22 -6.89 -27.73
C HIS A 146 23.72 -6.69 -27.61
N TYR A 147 24.17 -5.56 -27.04
CA TYR A 147 25.58 -5.29 -26.84
C TYR A 147 26.23 -6.37 -26.00
N ARG A 148 25.63 -6.73 -24.84
CA ARG A 148 26.12 -7.80 -23.97
C ARG A 148 26.26 -9.12 -24.73
N THR A 149 25.26 -9.48 -25.54
CA THR A 149 25.31 -10.72 -26.35
C THR A 149 26.50 -10.74 -27.31
N TYR A 150 26.79 -9.61 -27.97
CA TYR A 150 27.94 -9.49 -28.88
C TYR A 150 29.28 -9.43 -28.13
N ASP A 151 29.31 -8.81 -26.96
CA ASP A 151 30.50 -8.71 -26.11
C ASP A 151 30.89 -10.08 -25.52
N GLU A 152 29.91 -10.88 -25.09
CA GLU A 152 30.11 -12.24 -24.56
C GLU A 152 30.73 -13.20 -25.58
N ILE A 153 30.46 -13.00 -26.87
CA ILE A 153 31.09 -13.78 -27.96
C ILE A 153 32.39 -13.13 -28.47
N GLY A 154 32.87 -12.08 -27.81
CA GLY A 154 34.10 -11.37 -28.17
C GLY A 154 34.01 -10.58 -29.48
N TYR A 155 32.80 -10.25 -29.95
CA TYR A 155 32.61 -9.61 -31.25
C TYR A 155 33.27 -8.23 -31.33
N PHE A 156 33.33 -7.48 -30.22
CA PHE A 156 33.97 -6.16 -30.18
C PHE A 156 35.50 -6.23 -29.97
N GLY A 157 36.07 -7.42 -29.81
CA GLY A 157 37.52 -7.62 -29.81
C GLY A 157 38.14 -7.25 -31.16
N SER A 158 39.37 -6.75 -31.12
CA SER A 158 40.15 -6.45 -32.33
C SER A 158 40.61 -7.74 -33.01
N ASP A 159 40.42 -7.82 -34.33
CA ASP A 159 41.01 -8.88 -35.16
C ASP A 159 42.51 -8.58 -35.33
N ASN A 160 43.30 -8.68 -34.26
CA ASN A 160 44.74 -8.51 -34.35
C ASN A 160 45.35 -9.81 -34.91
N THR A 161 45.61 -9.85 -36.21
CA THR A 161 46.15 -11.02 -36.94
C THR A 161 47.62 -11.35 -36.62
N ASN A 162 48.15 -10.94 -35.47
CA ASN A 162 49.49 -11.32 -34.98
C ASN A 162 49.58 -11.37 -33.45
N ALA A 163 48.71 -12.15 -32.78
CA ALA A 163 48.87 -12.45 -31.36
C ALA A 163 49.03 -13.97 -31.15
N PRO A 164 50.11 -14.45 -30.50
CA PRO A 164 50.22 -15.85 -30.13
C PRO A 164 49.10 -16.18 -29.14
N ALA A 165 48.48 -17.35 -29.33
CA ALA A 165 47.37 -17.83 -28.52
C ALA A 165 47.71 -17.72 -27.02
N LEU A 166 47.06 -16.77 -26.32
CA LEU A 166 47.12 -16.69 -24.87
C LEU A 166 45.99 -17.53 -24.27
N PRO A 167 46.27 -18.20 -23.14
CA PRO A 167 45.46 -19.30 -22.62
C PRO A 167 44.09 -18.78 -22.16
N LYS A 168 43.10 -19.69 -22.17
CA LYS A 168 41.77 -19.50 -21.57
C LYS A 168 41.92 -19.08 -20.10
N GLY A 169 42.03 -17.79 -19.86
CA GLY A 169 42.17 -17.18 -18.54
C GLY A 169 40.82 -16.66 -18.08
N LYS A 170 40.27 -17.36 -17.09
CA LYS A 170 39.09 -17.07 -16.25
C LYS A 170 38.41 -15.72 -16.50
N SER A 171 37.12 -15.82 -16.84
CA SER A 171 36.13 -14.77 -16.60
C SER A 171 36.31 -14.25 -15.18
N ASN A 172 36.88 -13.05 -15.04
CA ASN A 172 36.63 -12.26 -13.86
C ASN A 172 35.19 -11.77 -14.03
N ASN A 173 34.25 -12.55 -13.47
CA ASN A 173 32.93 -12.09 -13.08
C ASN A 173 33.10 -10.95 -12.07
N GLY A 174 33.56 -9.79 -12.53
CA GLY A 174 33.21 -8.52 -11.93
C GLY A 174 31.78 -8.27 -12.35
N ASN A 175 30.84 -8.87 -11.60
CA ASN A 175 29.48 -8.33 -11.55
C ASN A 175 29.66 -6.82 -11.39
N PRO A 176 29.13 -5.95 -12.27
CA PRO A 176 29.16 -4.54 -11.97
C PRO A 176 28.43 -4.41 -10.64
N VAL A 177 29.18 -4.13 -9.58
CA VAL A 177 28.64 -3.90 -8.24
C VAL A 177 27.50 -2.95 -8.48
N ASN A 178 26.32 -3.41 -8.12
CA ASN A 178 25.07 -2.70 -8.32
C ASN A 178 25.23 -1.42 -7.50
N LYS A 179 25.73 -0.33 -8.10
CA LYS A 179 25.99 0.93 -7.40
C LYS A 179 24.70 1.55 -6.82
N LEU A 180 23.55 0.94 -7.11
CA LEU A 180 22.26 1.21 -6.48
C LEU A 180 22.24 0.78 -5.00
N ASP A 181 22.93 -0.31 -4.62
CA ASP A 181 22.96 -0.82 -3.25
C ASP A 181 23.85 0.04 -2.33
N GLU A 182 24.77 0.83 -2.88
CA GLU A 182 25.63 1.75 -2.13
C GLU A 182 24.96 3.11 -1.83
N ILE A 183 23.91 3.47 -2.57
CA ILE A 183 23.22 4.77 -2.41
C ILE A 183 22.02 4.63 -1.46
N PHE A 184 21.45 3.44 -1.32
CA PHE A 184 20.34 3.16 -0.40
C PHE A 184 20.55 1.80 0.30
N PRO A 185 21.27 1.75 1.44
CA PRO A 185 21.38 0.53 2.22
C PRO A 185 20.02 0.16 2.83
N THR A 186 19.75 -1.15 2.85
CA THR A 186 18.57 -1.76 3.48
C THR A 186 18.60 -1.65 5.00
#